data_AF-A0A453ML80-F1
#
_entry.id   AF-A0A453ML80-F1
#
_cell.length_a   1.000
_cell.length_b   1.000
_cell.length_c   1.000
_cell.angle_alpha   90.00
_cell.angle_beta   90.00
_cell.angle_gamma   90.00
#
_symmetry.space_group_name_H-M   'P 1'
#
loop_
_entity.id
_entity.type
_entity.pdbx_description
1 polymer ?
#
loop_
_entity_poly.entity_id
_entity_poly.type
_entity_poly.pdbx_seq_one_letter_code
_entity_poly.pdbx_strand_id
1 'polypeptide(L)'
;MLLLSTCSCFMSVFTASWLGGLACIFSTSLLFQILVRPCSNGGGLFFCPQSPNAPSILSSKDRTAYHFQPPKNWINDTDDSRLWPRIDYGNFYASKTFFDSKHGRRIIWAWTTETDSSSDDIAKGWAGIYSFPRTIWLDNDGKRLLQWPVEEIESLRRNEINHQELELKKGDLFEIKGIDTLQADIEIDFELTSIDDADPFNPSWLFDTEKHCQEADASVHGGIGPFGLVILASDNMEEHTVVHFRVYKSQKNYMILMCSDLRRLVLFSTNACIY
;
A
#
# COMPACT_ATOMS: atom_id res chain seq x y z
N MET A 1 -13.71 1.95 -0.95
CA MET A 1 -14.18 3.04 -1.84
C MET A 1 -12.96 3.58 -2.55
N LEU A 2 -12.77 3.22 -3.82
CA LEU A 2 -11.45 3.21 -4.46
C LEU A 2 -11.47 4.05 -5.74
N LEU A 3 -10.63 5.10 -5.80
CA LEU A 3 -10.71 6.16 -6.82
C LEU A 3 -9.35 6.36 -7.52
N LEU A 4 -9.20 5.80 -8.74
CA LEU A 4 -7.90 5.56 -9.38
C LEU A 4 -7.89 5.72 -10.90
N SER A 5 -6.92 6.49 -11.41
CA SER A 5 -7.25 7.53 -12.40
C SER A 5 -6.00 7.94 -13.24
N THR A 6 -5.97 7.72 -14.57
CA THR A 6 -4.78 7.77 -15.50
C THR A 6 -4.26 9.10 -16.09
N CYS A 7 -3.04 9.53 -15.74
CA CYS A 7 -2.46 10.81 -16.17
C CYS A 7 -1.92 10.87 -17.62
N SER A 8 -2.62 11.50 -18.56
CA SER A 8 -2.02 11.91 -19.86
C SER A 8 -1.29 13.27 -19.78
N CYS A 9 -0.01 13.31 -20.13
CA CYS A 9 0.79 14.54 -20.09
C CYS A 9 0.94 15.17 -21.50
N PHE A 10 0.07 16.13 -21.84
CA PHE A 10 0.22 16.92 -23.07
C PHE A 10 1.16 18.11 -22.82
N MET A 11 2.29 18.12 -23.51
CA MET A 11 3.32 19.15 -23.39
C MET A 11 2.92 20.40 -24.20
N SER A 12 2.33 21.41 -23.55
CA SER A 12 2.01 22.70 -24.17
C SER A 12 2.86 23.84 -23.59
N VAL A 13 3.80 24.33 -24.40
CA VAL A 13 4.56 25.55 -24.12
C VAL A 13 3.68 26.76 -24.45
N PHE A 14 3.38 27.61 -23.45
CA PHE A 14 2.81 28.94 -23.69
C PHE A 14 3.51 30.01 -22.86
N THR A 15 3.68 31.17 -23.48
CA THR A 15 4.37 32.35 -22.96
C THR A 15 3.39 33.50 -22.67
N ALA A 16 3.90 34.56 -22.05
CA ALA A 16 3.31 35.91 -21.94
C ALA A 16 2.17 36.16 -20.92
N SER A 17 2.58 36.62 -19.73
CA SER A 17 2.17 37.91 -19.10
C SER A 17 0.95 38.69 -19.64
N TRP A 18 0.03 39.10 -18.75
CA TRP A 18 -0.18 40.52 -18.33
C TRP A 18 -1.26 40.69 -17.23
N LEU A 19 -1.11 41.77 -16.44
CA LEU A 19 -2.03 42.48 -15.51
C LEU A 19 -3.30 41.84 -14.89
N GLY A 20 -3.54 42.19 -13.62
CA GLY A 20 -4.89 42.23 -13.02
C GLY A 20 -4.90 42.27 -11.49
N GLY A 21 -4.66 43.43 -10.87
CA GLY A 21 -4.77 43.57 -9.41
C GLY A 21 -6.16 44.03 -8.95
N LEU A 22 -6.55 43.63 -7.74
CA LEU A 22 -7.58 44.31 -6.94
C LEU A 22 -7.32 44.02 -5.45
N ALA A 23 -7.61 45.01 -4.60
CA ALA A 23 -7.25 45.04 -3.19
C ALA A 23 -8.48 45.30 -2.29
N CYS A 24 -8.23 45.37 -0.97
CA CYS A 24 -9.15 45.83 0.09
C CYS A 24 -10.22 44.81 0.55
N ILE A 25 -10.71 44.79 1.81
CA ILE A 25 -10.24 45.10 3.20
C ILE A 25 -11.42 44.68 4.16
N PHE A 26 -11.27 44.81 5.48
CA PHE A 26 -12.23 44.53 6.58
C PHE A 26 -12.27 43.04 7.02
N SER A 27 -11.91 42.63 8.25
CA SER A 27 -11.94 43.21 9.62
C SER A 27 -13.33 43.26 10.26
N THR A 28 -13.62 42.34 11.19
CA THR A 28 -13.81 42.63 12.64
C THR A 28 -14.16 41.36 13.43
N SER A 29 -13.86 41.37 14.74
CA SER A 29 -14.12 40.29 15.70
C SER A 29 -15.26 40.68 16.65
N LEU A 30 -16.07 39.70 17.12
CA LEU A 30 -16.72 39.65 18.45
C LEU A 30 -17.38 38.25 18.58
N LEU A 31 -16.87 37.33 19.40
CA LEU A 31 -17.28 37.09 20.80
C LEU A 31 -18.78 36.85 21.02
N PHE A 32 -19.15 35.62 21.37
CA PHE A 32 -20.00 35.37 22.53
C PHE A 32 -19.53 34.11 23.27
N GLN A 33 -19.77 34.06 24.58
CA GLN A 33 -19.07 33.18 25.52
C GLN A 33 -20.06 32.45 26.45
N ILE A 34 -19.61 31.34 27.03
CA ILE A 34 -20.12 30.70 28.27
C ILE A 34 -21.50 30.00 28.17
N LEU A 35 -21.50 28.67 28.32
CA LEU A 35 -21.98 28.06 29.56
C LEU A 35 -21.32 26.71 29.84
N VAL A 36 -21.18 26.40 31.13
CA VAL A 36 -20.36 25.33 31.69
C VAL A 36 -21.28 24.40 32.50
N ARG A 37 -21.15 23.07 32.39
CA ARG A 37 -20.86 22.15 33.52
C ARG A 37 -20.90 20.65 33.16
N PRO A 38 -20.24 19.79 33.97
CA PRO A 38 -19.98 18.39 33.64
C PRO A 38 -20.98 17.42 34.30
N CYS A 39 -20.98 16.17 33.84
CA CYS A 39 -21.47 15.02 34.58
C CYS A 39 -20.38 13.95 34.71
N SER A 40 -20.41 13.22 35.82
CA SER A 40 -19.38 12.26 36.24
C SER A 40 -19.99 10.87 36.47
N ASN A 41 -19.21 9.83 36.20
CA ASN A 41 -19.29 8.43 36.69
C ASN A 41 -20.64 7.68 36.69
N GLY A 42 -20.69 6.58 35.92
CA GLY A 42 -21.64 5.48 36.06
C GLY A 42 -21.44 4.45 34.93
N GLY A 43 -21.30 3.16 35.24
CA GLY A 43 -21.02 2.10 34.23
C GLY A 43 -22.23 1.21 33.91
N GLY A 44 -22.13 0.39 32.87
CA GLY A 44 -23.06 -0.74 32.61
C GLY A 44 -23.67 -0.83 31.20
N LEU A 45 -23.07 -1.69 30.36
CA LEU A 45 -23.55 -2.43 29.17
C LEU A 45 -24.94 -2.12 28.48
N PHE A 46 -24.87 -1.87 27.15
CA PHE A 46 -25.77 -2.28 26.03
C PHE A 46 -27.29 -1.90 26.03
N PHE A 47 -28.01 -1.72 24.90
CA PHE A 47 -27.79 -1.95 23.44
C PHE A 47 -28.41 -0.79 22.59
N CYS A 48 -28.05 -0.72 21.30
CA CYS A 48 -28.48 0.33 20.32
C CYS A 48 -29.98 0.32 19.95
N PRO A 49 -30.49 1.38 19.30
CA PRO A 49 -30.76 1.23 17.86
C PRO A 49 -30.54 2.48 16.95
N GLN A 50 -30.52 2.21 15.63
CA GLN A 50 -30.67 3.12 14.47
C GLN A 50 -29.47 3.97 13.96
N SER A 51 -28.87 3.44 12.88
CA SER A 51 -28.47 4.18 11.66
C SER A 51 -29.75 4.81 11.01
N PRO A 52 -29.72 5.94 10.26
CA PRO A 52 -28.66 6.30 9.31
C PRO A 52 -28.23 7.76 9.21
N ASN A 53 -26.92 7.93 8.96
CA ASN A 53 -26.34 8.95 8.08
C ASN A 53 -25.01 8.38 7.59
N ALA A 54 -24.88 8.10 6.30
CA ALA A 54 -23.70 7.45 5.74
C ALA A 54 -22.49 8.42 5.75
N PRO A 55 -21.40 8.12 6.49
CA PRO A 55 -20.15 8.85 6.37
C PRO A 55 -19.36 8.31 5.18
N SER A 56 -18.53 9.15 4.56
CA SER A 56 -17.55 8.74 3.54
C SER A 56 -16.69 7.58 4.04
N ILE A 57 -16.72 6.45 3.33
CA ILE A 57 -15.95 5.23 3.68
C ILE A 57 -14.50 5.38 3.22
N LEU A 58 -13.79 6.31 3.86
CA LEU A 58 -12.33 6.34 3.90
C LEU A 58 -11.90 6.47 5.35
N SER A 59 -12.13 5.39 6.09
CA SER A 59 -11.71 5.27 7.48
C SER A 59 -10.20 5.08 7.52
N SER A 60 -9.50 5.97 8.24
CA SER A 60 -8.04 5.89 8.46
C SER A 60 -7.60 4.65 9.24
N LYS A 61 -8.54 3.81 9.65
CA LYS A 61 -8.40 2.60 10.43
C LYS A 61 -8.14 1.36 9.58
N ASP A 62 -8.47 1.43 8.29
CA ASP A 62 -8.44 0.28 7.36
C ASP A 62 -7.24 0.32 6.41
N ARG A 63 -6.29 1.25 6.63
CA ARG A 63 -5.02 1.33 5.89
C ARG A 63 -4.20 0.05 6.11
N THR A 64 -3.79 -0.57 5.01
CA THR A 64 -3.06 -1.84 5.01
C THR A 64 -1.67 -1.71 5.65
N ALA A 65 -1.53 -2.31 6.83
CA ALA A 65 -0.35 -2.25 7.68
C ALA A 65 0.62 -3.42 7.40
N TYR A 66 1.41 -3.33 6.32
CA TYR A 66 2.36 -4.37 5.91
C TYR A 66 3.61 -4.46 6.82
N HIS A 67 3.46 -5.05 8.02
CA HIS A 67 4.59 -5.51 8.82
C HIS A 67 4.24 -6.82 9.54
N PHE A 68 5.11 -7.81 9.38
CA PHE A 68 5.04 -9.08 10.11
C PHE A 68 5.37 -8.88 11.59
N GLN A 69 4.56 -9.44 12.50
CA GLN A 69 4.83 -9.44 13.94
C GLN A 69 5.25 -10.85 14.41
N PRO A 70 6.49 -11.04 14.92
CA PRO A 70 6.80 -12.20 15.74
C PRO A 70 6.05 -12.12 17.10
N PRO A 71 5.77 -13.26 17.77
CA PRO A 71 5.13 -13.28 19.08
C PRO A 71 5.93 -12.53 20.16
N LYS A 72 5.22 -11.97 21.16
CA LYS A 72 5.75 -11.19 22.30
C LYS A 72 7.13 -11.64 22.82
N ASN A 73 8.11 -10.73 22.75
CA ASN A 73 9.01 -10.31 23.83
C ASN A 73 10.06 -9.32 23.26
N TRP A 74 9.66 -8.06 23.05
CA TRP A 74 10.51 -7.02 22.44
C TRP A 74 11.62 -6.55 23.40
N ILE A 75 12.81 -7.07 23.18
CA ILE A 75 14.11 -6.37 23.16
C ILE A 75 14.84 -6.90 21.90
N ASN A 76 15.85 -6.20 21.39
CA ASN A 76 16.76 -6.72 20.35
C ASN A 76 17.68 -7.83 20.92
N ASP A 77 17.08 -8.90 21.45
CA ASP A 77 17.69 -10.07 22.09
C ASP A 77 17.44 -11.35 21.26
N THR A 78 17.11 -11.15 19.99
CA THR A 78 17.27 -12.18 18.95
C THR A 78 18.54 -11.83 18.18
N ASP A 79 19.60 -12.60 18.39
CA ASP A 79 20.87 -12.52 17.63
C ASP A 79 20.66 -12.69 16.12
N ASP A 80 19.51 -13.22 15.71
CA ASP A 80 19.12 -13.39 14.32
C ASP A 80 18.46 -12.13 13.74
N SER A 81 19.26 -11.32 13.04
CA SER A 81 18.83 -10.12 12.33
C SER A 81 17.79 -10.37 11.22
N ARG A 82 17.56 -11.62 10.80
CA ARG A 82 16.51 -11.98 9.83
C ARG A 82 15.10 -11.78 10.40
N LEU A 83 14.95 -11.86 11.72
CA LEU A 83 13.66 -11.69 12.42
C LEU A 83 13.34 -10.22 12.73
N TRP A 84 14.24 -9.29 12.43
CA TRP A 84 14.05 -7.87 12.73
C TRP A 84 13.07 -7.22 11.73
N PRO A 85 12.09 -6.42 12.18
CA PRO A 85 11.21 -5.66 11.29
C PRO A 85 12.02 -4.73 10.38
N ARG A 86 11.69 -4.72 9.09
CA ARG A 86 12.28 -3.83 8.09
C ARG A 86 11.26 -2.77 7.69
N ILE A 87 11.73 -1.57 7.33
CA ILE A 87 10.88 -0.50 6.77
C ILE A 87 10.28 -0.93 5.42
N ASP A 88 11.01 -1.73 4.66
CA ASP A 88 10.55 -2.30 3.40
C ASP A 88 11.24 -3.67 3.24
N TYR A 89 10.58 -4.59 2.55
CA TYR A 89 11.07 -5.95 2.33
C TYR A 89 11.61 -6.16 0.91
N GLY A 90 11.47 -5.17 0.02
CA GLY A 90 12.10 -5.13 -1.30
C GLY A 90 13.37 -4.25 -1.34
N ASN A 91 13.63 -3.64 -2.50
CA ASN A 91 14.82 -2.82 -2.74
C ASN A 91 14.66 -1.40 -2.17
N PHE A 92 15.14 -1.20 -0.95
CA PHE A 92 14.96 0.04 -0.18
C PHE A 92 16.17 0.28 0.74
N TYR A 93 17.10 1.14 0.32
CA TYR A 93 18.37 1.36 1.00
C TYR A 93 18.64 2.83 1.36
N ALA A 94 19.62 3.06 2.26
CA ALA A 94 20.04 4.38 2.72
C ALA A 94 18.91 5.30 3.23
N SER A 95 17.82 4.70 3.74
CA SER A 95 16.60 5.43 4.10
C SER A 95 16.84 6.55 5.12
N LYS A 96 16.10 7.65 4.97
CA LYS A 96 16.22 8.83 5.83
C LYS A 96 14.87 9.48 6.04
N THR A 97 14.65 9.96 7.27
CA THR A 97 13.44 10.70 7.61
C THR A 97 13.75 12.15 7.92
N PHE A 98 12.78 13.03 7.66
CA PHE A 98 12.73 14.37 8.21
C PHE A 98 11.32 14.66 8.76
N PHE A 99 11.20 15.71 9.57
CA PHE A 99 9.92 16.17 10.08
C PHE A 99 9.39 17.33 9.23
N ASP A 100 8.23 17.12 8.64
CA ASP A 100 7.47 18.13 7.91
C ASP A 100 6.63 18.91 8.93
N SER A 101 7.18 20.03 9.40
CA SER A 101 6.54 20.89 10.41
C SER A 101 5.30 21.63 9.89
N LYS A 102 5.11 21.72 8.57
CA LYS A 102 3.94 22.37 7.97
C LYS A 102 2.69 21.50 8.10
N HIS A 103 2.84 20.19 7.86
CA HIS A 103 1.73 19.23 7.93
C HIS A 103 1.77 18.33 9.19
N GLY A 104 2.74 18.53 10.09
CA GLY A 104 2.83 17.84 11.38
C GLY A 104 3.19 16.36 11.27
N ARG A 105 3.85 15.94 10.18
CA ARG A 105 4.09 14.53 9.82
C ARG A 105 5.57 14.21 9.67
N ARG A 106 5.96 12.95 9.85
CA ARG A 106 7.30 12.47 9.51
C ARG A 106 7.26 11.85 8.12
N ILE A 107 8.18 12.26 7.25
CA ILE A 107 8.31 11.74 5.89
C ILE A 107 9.57 10.90 5.82
N ILE A 108 9.49 9.73 5.19
CA ILE A 108 10.63 8.86 4.86
C ILE A 108 10.83 8.81 3.34
N TRP A 109 12.11 8.79 2.95
CA TRP A 109 12.59 8.52 1.60
C TRP A 109 13.68 7.46 1.68
N ALA A 110 13.88 6.70 0.61
CA ALA A 110 15.00 5.79 0.43
C ALA A 110 15.48 5.78 -1.02
N TRP A 111 16.73 5.36 -1.20
CA TRP A 111 17.28 5.04 -2.50
C TRP A 111 16.90 3.59 -2.84
N THR A 112 16.32 3.39 -4.02
CA THR A 112 16.11 2.10 -4.64
C THR A 112 17.18 1.96 -5.72
N THR A 113 18.02 0.92 -5.60
CA THR A 113 19.05 0.66 -6.61
C THR A 113 18.42 0.10 -7.87
N GLU A 114 19.18 0.08 -8.95
CA GLU A 114 18.81 -0.72 -10.11
C GLU A 114 18.91 -2.22 -9.79
N THR A 115 18.24 -3.04 -10.60
CA THR A 115 18.28 -4.51 -10.55
C THR A 115 18.72 -5.14 -11.88
N ASP A 116 19.05 -4.32 -12.88
CA ASP A 116 19.64 -4.73 -14.15
C ASP A 116 21.19 -4.74 -14.06
N SER A 117 21.88 -4.82 -15.20
CA SER A 117 23.35 -4.90 -15.20
C SER A 117 24.02 -3.52 -15.25
N SER A 118 25.24 -3.41 -14.73
CA SER A 118 26.03 -2.17 -14.86
C SER A 118 26.37 -1.79 -16.31
N SER A 119 26.21 -2.71 -17.27
CA SER A 119 26.24 -2.38 -18.70
C SER A 119 24.97 -1.65 -19.16
N ASP A 120 23.81 -2.01 -18.61
CA ASP A 120 22.53 -1.37 -18.89
C ASP A 120 22.48 0.03 -18.27
N ASP A 121 23.03 0.21 -17.05
CA ASP A 121 23.27 1.53 -16.44
C ASP A 121 24.05 2.49 -17.35
N ILE A 122 25.14 1.99 -17.95
CA ILE A 122 25.98 2.76 -18.88
C ILE A 122 25.22 3.04 -20.18
N ALA A 123 24.43 2.09 -20.68
CA ALA A 123 23.65 2.24 -21.91
C ALA A 123 22.46 3.20 -21.76
N LYS A 124 21.73 3.14 -20.65
CA LYS A 124 20.60 4.03 -20.32
C LYS A 124 21.06 5.41 -19.84
N GLY A 125 22.29 5.52 -19.34
CA GLY A 125 22.97 6.78 -19.01
C GLY A 125 22.61 7.37 -17.64
N TRP A 126 21.91 6.62 -16.81
CA TRP A 126 21.51 6.97 -15.44
C TRP A 126 21.36 5.69 -14.60
N ALA A 127 21.43 5.80 -13.28
CA ALA A 127 21.20 4.68 -12.37
C ALA A 127 20.74 5.18 -10.99
N GLY A 128 19.76 4.49 -10.39
CA GLY A 128 19.24 4.75 -9.06
C GLY A 128 18.07 5.72 -9.05
N ILE A 129 16.98 5.33 -8.38
CA ILE A 129 15.79 6.15 -8.16
C ILE A 129 15.53 6.36 -6.67
N TYR A 130 14.75 7.39 -6.33
CA TYR A 130 14.18 7.52 -4.99
C TYR A 130 12.79 6.87 -4.95
N SER A 131 12.54 6.10 -3.90
CA SER A 131 11.18 5.65 -3.56
C SER A 131 10.26 6.87 -3.35
N PHE A 132 9.00 6.78 -3.77
CA PHE A 132 8.02 7.83 -3.46
C PHE A 132 7.97 8.12 -1.95
N PRO A 133 7.84 9.40 -1.55
CA PRO A 133 7.80 9.78 -0.14
C PRO A 133 6.63 9.13 0.57
N ARG A 134 6.91 8.57 1.75
CA ARG A 134 5.89 7.96 2.61
C ARG A 134 5.77 8.75 3.90
N THR A 135 4.55 9.01 4.34
CA THR A 135 4.29 9.38 5.74
C THR A 135 4.52 8.15 6.61
N ILE A 136 5.22 8.32 7.74
CA ILE A 136 5.59 7.25 8.67
C ILE A 136 5.14 7.61 10.10
N TRP A 137 4.45 6.68 10.76
CA TRP A 137 3.99 6.82 12.15
C TRP A 137 4.03 5.48 12.89
N LEU A 138 3.83 5.49 14.21
CA LEU A 138 3.76 4.26 15.02
C LEU A 138 2.32 3.74 15.03
N ASP A 139 2.12 2.42 14.88
CA ASP A 139 0.80 1.80 15.03
C ASP A 139 0.28 1.93 16.48
N ASN A 140 -1.03 1.84 16.65
CA ASN A 140 -1.74 1.96 17.92
C ASN A 140 -1.31 0.92 18.97
N ASP A 141 -0.76 -0.22 18.53
CA ASP A 141 -0.23 -1.27 19.41
C ASP A 141 1.23 -1.04 19.86
N GLY A 142 1.89 -0.02 19.30
CA GLY A 142 3.27 0.34 19.61
C GLY A 142 4.35 -0.60 19.07
N LYS A 143 4.01 -1.63 18.27
CA LYS A 143 4.95 -2.70 17.88
C LYS A 143 5.50 -2.59 16.45
N ARG A 144 4.87 -1.78 15.59
CA ARG A 144 5.25 -1.62 14.19
C ARG A 144 5.05 -0.19 13.73
N LEU A 145 5.81 0.18 12.70
CA LEU A 145 5.63 1.45 12.00
C LEU A 145 4.59 1.27 10.91
N LEU A 146 3.72 2.24 10.71
CA LEU A 146 2.83 2.30 9.55
C LEU A 146 3.39 3.28 8.54
N GLN A 147 3.16 3.00 7.27
CA GLN A 147 3.59 3.80 6.14
C GLN A 147 2.45 3.95 5.15
N TRP A 148 2.38 5.12 4.51
CA TRP A 148 1.49 5.38 3.39
C TRP A 148 2.15 6.43 2.49
N PRO A 149 1.99 6.38 1.14
CA PRO A 149 2.41 7.49 0.28
C PRO A 149 1.88 8.84 0.81
N VAL A 150 2.63 9.92 0.60
CA VAL A 150 2.14 11.26 0.97
C VAL A 150 0.90 11.63 0.13
N GLU A 151 -0.08 12.27 0.74
CA GLU A 151 -1.38 12.61 0.13
C GLU A 151 -1.24 13.44 -1.16
N GLU A 152 -0.15 14.20 -1.32
CA GLU A 152 0.14 14.93 -2.55
C GLU A 152 0.25 14.04 -3.80
N ILE A 153 0.57 12.74 -3.68
CA ILE A 153 0.60 11.82 -4.83
C ILE A 153 -0.79 11.63 -5.45
N GLU A 154 -1.86 11.76 -4.65
CA GLU A 154 -3.24 11.60 -5.11
C GLU A 154 -3.63 12.66 -6.15
N SER A 155 -2.92 13.81 -6.17
CA SER A 155 -3.11 14.87 -7.18
C SER A 155 -2.66 14.49 -8.61
N LEU A 156 -1.88 13.42 -8.74
CA LEU A 156 -1.55 12.80 -10.05
C LEU A 156 -2.73 11.93 -10.56
N ARG A 157 -3.68 11.63 -9.66
CA ARG A 157 -4.97 10.97 -9.84
C ARG A 157 -5.86 11.63 -10.93
N ARG A 158 -5.95 11.21 -12.21
CA ARG A 158 -7.05 11.71 -13.11
C ARG A 158 -7.33 10.84 -14.35
N ASN A 159 -8.49 10.18 -14.45
CA ASN A 159 -8.82 9.15 -15.48
C ASN A 159 -9.54 7.88 -14.93
N GLU A 160 -10.62 7.97 -14.13
CA GLU A 160 -10.99 6.91 -13.15
C GLU A 160 -11.64 5.62 -13.66
N ILE A 161 -11.21 4.47 -13.13
CA ILE A 161 -11.85 3.15 -13.32
C ILE A 161 -12.06 2.45 -11.97
N ASN A 162 -13.28 1.94 -11.76
CA ASN A 162 -13.71 1.29 -10.52
C ASN A 162 -14.49 0.01 -10.84
N HIS A 163 -14.20 -1.07 -10.09
CA HIS A 163 -14.96 -2.33 -10.12
C HIS A 163 -15.42 -2.65 -8.69
N GLN A 164 -16.63 -3.18 -8.55
CA GLN A 164 -17.24 -3.55 -7.26
C GLN A 164 -17.81 -4.96 -7.37
N GLU A 165 -17.81 -5.70 -6.25
CA GLU A 165 -18.46 -7.01 -6.13
C GLU A 165 -17.99 -8.04 -7.20
N LEU A 166 -16.71 -7.96 -7.59
CA LEU A 166 -16.07 -8.89 -8.52
C LEU A 166 -15.79 -10.23 -7.83
N GLU A 167 -16.66 -11.22 -8.07
CA GLU A 167 -16.42 -12.60 -7.62
C GLU A 167 -15.37 -13.29 -8.53
N LEU A 168 -14.17 -13.52 -7.99
CA LEU A 168 -13.12 -14.32 -8.63
C LEU A 168 -13.17 -15.77 -8.12
N LYS A 169 -13.22 -16.73 -9.02
CA LYS A 169 -13.14 -18.17 -8.71
C LYS A 169 -11.71 -18.66 -8.87
N LYS A 170 -11.43 -19.85 -8.34
CA LYS A 170 -10.08 -20.44 -8.36
C LYS A 170 -9.57 -20.60 -9.80
N GLY A 171 -8.56 -19.80 -10.16
CA GLY A 171 -7.93 -19.82 -11.48
C GLY A 171 -8.55 -18.85 -12.49
N ASP A 172 -9.49 -18.00 -12.07
CA ASP A 172 -9.96 -16.87 -12.89
C ASP A 172 -8.84 -15.81 -13.03
N LEU A 173 -8.93 -15.01 -14.10
CA LEU A 173 -8.05 -13.87 -14.34
C LEU A 173 -8.91 -12.72 -14.89
N PHE A 174 -8.91 -11.58 -14.22
CA PHE A 174 -9.66 -10.39 -14.60
C PHE A 174 -8.73 -9.28 -15.08
N GLU A 175 -8.73 -9.02 -16.39
CA GLU A 175 -7.94 -7.99 -17.04
C GLU A 175 -8.54 -6.58 -16.79
N ILE A 176 -7.74 -5.67 -16.21
CA ILE A 176 -8.16 -4.28 -15.96
C ILE A 176 -7.98 -3.45 -17.23
N LYS A 177 -9.08 -3.12 -17.91
CA LYS A 177 -9.08 -2.38 -19.18
C LYS A 177 -9.20 -0.88 -18.98
N GLY A 178 -8.60 -0.12 -19.90
CA GLY A 178 -8.73 1.34 -19.96
C GLY A 178 -7.75 2.13 -19.09
N ILE A 179 -6.82 1.46 -18.41
CA ILE A 179 -5.73 2.09 -17.66
C ILE A 179 -4.44 2.23 -18.50
N ASP A 180 -3.61 3.23 -18.17
CA ASP A 180 -2.20 3.26 -18.56
C ASP A 180 -1.44 2.36 -17.58
N THR A 181 -1.13 1.16 -18.05
CA THR A 181 -0.57 0.05 -17.27
C THR A 181 0.91 0.23 -16.91
N LEU A 182 1.59 1.22 -17.50
CA LEU A 182 2.95 1.63 -17.10
C LEU A 182 2.95 2.62 -15.94
N GLN A 183 1.89 3.43 -15.80
CA GLN A 183 1.80 4.45 -14.77
C GLN A 183 0.38 4.53 -14.17
N ALA A 184 0.06 3.53 -13.35
CA ALA A 184 -1.14 3.48 -12.54
C ALA A 184 -0.84 3.53 -11.04
N ASP A 185 -1.82 4.01 -10.28
CA ASP A 185 -1.95 3.76 -8.85
C ASP A 185 -3.08 2.73 -8.71
N ILE A 186 -2.88 1.67 -7.91
CA ILE A 186 -3.79 0.52 -7.82
C ILE A 186 -3.99 0.14 -6.34
N GLU A 187 -5.24 0.14 -5.90
CA GLU A 187 -5.67 -0.12 -4.53
C GLU A 187 -6.87 -1.08 -4.63
N ILE A 188 -6.80 -2.22 -3.95
CA ILE A 188 -7.73 -3.35 -4.08
C ILE A 188 -8.04 -3.90 -2.68
N ASP A 189 -9.33 -4.04 -2.38
CA ASP A 189 -9.84 -4.70 -1.18
C ASP A 189 -10.23 -6.15 -1.53
N PHE A 190 -9.61 -7.14 -0.88
CA PHE A 190 -9.96 -8.56 -1.05
C PHE A 190 -10.82 -9.07 0.12
N GLU A 191 -12.03 -9.53 -0.18
CA GLU A 191 -12.90 -10.22 0.79
C GLU A 191 -12.84 -11.74 0.58
N LEU A 192 -12.55 -12.49 1.64
CA LEU A 192 -12.45 -13.95 1.59
C LEU A 192 -13.76 -14.60 2.08
N THR A 193 -14.37 -15.41 1.23
CA THR A 193 -15.64 -16.11 1.53
C THR A 193 -15.53 -17.16 2.64
N SER A 194 -14.36 -17.76 2.79
CA SER A 194 -14.00 -18.69 3.86
C SER A 194 -12.52 -18.56 4.19
N ILE A 195 -12.17 -18.82 5.46
CA ILE A 195 -10.78 -18.93 5.94
C ILE A 195 -10.44 -20.34 6.45
N ASP A 196 -11.38 -21.28 6.36
CA ASP A 196 -11.21 -22.61 6.95
C ASP A 196 -10.27 -23.52 6.16
N ASP A 197 -10.19 -23.31 4.84
CA ASP A 197 -9.32 -24.04 3.91
C ASP A 197 -7.86 -23.55 3.94
N ALA A 198 -7.50 -22.62 4.84
CA ALA A 198 -6.14 -22.11 4.97
C ALA A 198 -5.13 -23.20 5.37
N ASP A 199 -4.04 -23.32 4.61
CA ASP A 199 -2.96 -24.30 4.86
C ASP A 199 -2.30 -24.11 6.23
N PRO A 200 -1.84 -25.18 6.91
CA PRO A 200 -1.18 -25.06 8.20
C PRO A 200 0.11 -24.24 8.12
N PHE A 201 0.27 -23.27 9.02
CA PHE A 201 1.44 -22.42 9.09
C PHE A 201 2.66 -23.16 9.67
N ASN A 202 3.78 -23.15 8.95
CA ASN A 202 5.07 -23.67 9.46
C ASN A 202 5.97 -22.51 9.96
N PRO A 203 6.33 -22.48 11.26
CA PRO A 203 7.23 -21.46 11.82
C PRO A 203 8.61 -21.35 11.16
N SER A 204 9.10 -22.38 10.44
CA SER A 204 10.40 -22.29 9.76
C SER A 204 10.43 -21.23 8.65
N TRP A 205 9.27 -20.87 8.08
CA TRP A 205 9.17 -19.85 7.03
C TRP A 205 9.53 -18.44 7.50
N LEU A 206 9.58 -18.19 8.82
CA LEU A 206 9.95 -16.87 9.37
C LEU A 206 11.44 -16.55 9.29
N PHE A 207 12.28 -17.58 9.16
CA PHE A 207 13.74 -17.41 9.04
C PHE A 207 14.18 -17.12 7.60
N ASP A 208 13.30 -17.35 6.63
CA ASP A 208 13.54 -17.16 5.20
C ASP A 208 12.23 -17.01 4.42
N THR A 209 11.54 -15.89 4.64
CA THR A 209 10.27 -15.57 3.99
C THR A 209 10.41 -15.36 2.48
N GLU A 210 11.57 -14.89 2.02
CA GLU A 210 11.87 -14.68 0.60
C GLU A 210 11.93 -16.02 -0.14
N LYS A 211 12.69 -17.00 0.39
CA LYS A 211 12.67 -18.37 -0.13
C LYS A 211 11.26 -18.97 -0.09
N HIS A 212 10.49 -18.75 0.98
CA HIS A 212 9.12 -19.24 1.04
C HIS A 212 8.23 -18.62 -0.05
N CYS A 213 8.42 -17.34 -0.41
CA CYS A 213 7.74 -16.75 -1.57
C CYS A 213 8.17 -17.37 -2.92
N GLN A 214 9.43 -17.83 -3.04
CA GLN A 214 9.92 -18.55 -4.24
C GLN A 214 9.38 -19.98 -4.33
N GLU A 215 9.21 -20.67 -3.19
CA GLU A 215 8.63 -22.03 -3.10
C GLU A 215 7.09 -22.01 -3.21
N ALA A 216 6.44 -20.95 -2.74
CA ALA A 216 4.98 -20.74 -2.75
C ALA A 216 4.59 -19.61 -3.70
N ASP A 217 5.09 -19.67 -4.94
CA ASP A 217 4.89 -18.66 -5.98
C ASP A 217 3.47 -18.63 -6.58
N ALA A 218 3.23 -17.74 -7.54
CA ALA A 218 1.93 -17.55 -8.18
C ALA A 218 1.36 -18.81 -8.89
N SER A 219 2.21 -19.78 -9.26
CA SER A 219 1.79 -21.02 -9.94
C SER A 219 1.46 -22.18 -9.00
N VAL A 220 1.92 -22.13 -7.74
CA VAL A 220 1.69 -23.18 -6.75
C VAL A 220 0.34 -22.99 -6.06
N HIS A 221 -0.69 -23.77 -6.38
CA HIS A 221 -1.97 -23.65 -5.69
C HIS A 221 -1.86 -24.02 -4.20
N GLY A 222 -2.36 -23.15 -3.31
CA GLY A 222 -2.58 -23.46 -1.90
C GLY A 222 -4.07 -23.68 -1.58
N GLY A 223 -4.35 -23.78 -0.30
CA GLY A 223 -5.70 -23.76 0.26
C GLY A 223 -6.37 -22.39 0.11
N ILE A 224 -5.68 -21.31 0.53
CA ILE A 224 -6.10 -19.93 0.29
C ILE A 224 -4.96 -19.14 -0.36
N GLY A 225 -5.19 -18.79 -1.62
CA GLY A 225 -4.22 -18.17 -2.51
C GLY A 225 -3.37 -19.16 -3.31
N PRO A 226 -2.49 -18.65 -4.18
CA PRO A 226 -2.17 -17.24 -4.34
C PRO A 226 -3.33 -16.46 -5.00
N PHE A 227 -3.63 -15.27 -4.48
CA PHE A 227 -4.57 -14.30 -5.06
C PHE A 227 -3.92 -12.91 -4.98
N GLY A 228 -4.22 -12.01 -5.90
CA GLY A 228 -3.55 -10.71 -5.94
C GLY A 228 -3.61 -10.02 -7.30
N LEU A 229 -2.51 -9.35 -7.63
CA LEU A 229 -2.39 -8.49 -8.79
C LEU A 229 -1.18 -8.91 -9.65
N VAL A 230 -1.42 -9.07 -10.94
CA VAL A 230 -0.42 -9.14 -11.99
C VAL A 230 -0.23 -7.72 -12.55
N ILE A 231 1.00 -7.23 -12.60
CA ILE A 231 1.37 -5.91 -13.16
C ILE A 231 2.53 -6.05 -14.13
N LEU A 232 2.69 -5.05 -15.01
CA LEU A 232 3.75 -5.01 -16.03
C LEU A 232 3.79 -6.32 -16.85
N ALA A 233 2.59 -6.79 -17.25
CA ALA A 233 2.41 -8.08 -17.90
C ALA A 233 2.35 -7.97 -19.42
N SER A 234 2.89 -8.93 -20.16
CA SER A 234 2.74 -8.97 -21.62
C SER A 234 1.35 -9.49 -22.05
N ASP A 235 0.93 -9.18 -23.28
CA ASP A 235 -0.33 -9.69 -23.87
C ASP A 235 -0.46 -11.22 -23.84
N ASN A 236 0.67 -11.92 -23.90
CA ASN A 236 0.74 -13.38 -23.86
C ASN A 236 1.07 -13.94 -22.45
N MET A 237 1.19 -13.07 -21.43
CA MET A 237 1.56 -13.41 -20.06
C MET A 237 2.90 -14.17 -19.92
N GLU A 238 3.78 -14.13 -20.92
CA GLU A 238 5.15 -14.65 -20.80
C GLU A 238 5.98 -13.79 -19.84
N GLU A 239 5.74 -12.48 -19.86
CA GLU A 239 6.35 -11.51 -18.95
C GLU A 239 5.29 -11.00 -17.96
N HIS A 240 5.66 -10.88 -16.68
CA HIS A 240 4.86 -10.23 -15.64
C HIS A 240 5.59 -10.13 -14.30
N THR A 241 5.17 -9.15 -13.49
CA THR A 241 5.37 -9.14 -12.03
C THR A 241 4.08 -9.55 -11.34
N VAL A 242 4.17 -10.36 -10.29
CA VAL A 242 3.00 -10.75 -9.49
C VAL A 242 3.16 -10.32 -8.03
N VAL A 243 2.21 -9.55 -7.53
CA VAL A 243 2.09 -9.19 -6.12
C VAL A 243 0.90 -9.97 -5.53
N HIS A 244 1.19 -10.96 -4.69
CA HIS A 244 0.17 -11.91 -4.22
C HIS A 244 0.17 -12.16 -2.73
N PHE A 245 -1.00 -12.58 -2.25
CA PHE A 245 -1.24 -12.94 -0.86
C PHE A 245 -1.53 -14.43 -0.71
N ARG A 246 -1.21 -14.96 0.47
CA ARG A 246 -1.63 -16.29 0.94
C ARG A 246 -2.03 -16.21 2.39
N VAL A 247 -2.98 -17.04 2.80
CA VAL A 247 -3.44 -17.15 4.19
C VAL A 247 -3.13 -18.53 4.74
N TYR A 248 -2.45 -18.56 5.89
CA TYR A 248 -2.09 -19.77 6.62
C TYR A 248 -2.74 -19.81 8.00
N LYS A 249 -3.11 -21.01 8.45
CA LYS A 249 -3.72 -21.27 9.76
C LYS A 249 -2.65 -21.59 10.79
N SER A 250 -2.49 -20.72 11.80
CA SER A 250 -1.66 -20.98 12.98
C SER A 250 -2.53 -21.39 14.17
N GLN A 251 -1.91 -21.85 15.26
CA GLN A 251 -2.60 -22.48 16.41
C GLN A 251 -3.69 -21.61 17.07
N LYS A 252 -3.63 -20.28 16.91
CA LYS A 252 -4.52 -19.31 17.58
C LYS A 252 -4.95 -18.13 16.70
N ASN A 253 -4.47 -18.05 15.46
CA ASN A 253 -4.62 -16.90 14.56
C ASN A 253 -4.28 -17.32 13.12
N TYR A 254 -4.58 -16.45 12.18
CA TYR A 254 -4.14 -16.58 10.78
C TYR A 254 -2.86 -15.77 10.53
N MET A 255 -2.03 -16.24 9.60
CA MET A 255 -0.82 -15.56 9.14
C MET A 255 -0.99 -15.25 7.66
N ILE A 256 -0.76 -13.99 7.29
CA ILE A 256 -0.83 -13.55 5.89
C ILE A 256 0.60 -13.39 5.37
N LEU A 257 0.89 -14.07 4.27
CA LEU A 257 2.10 -13.86 3.49
C LEU A 257 1.77 -12.89 2.34
N MET A 258 2.65 -11.92 2.10
CA MET A 258 2.66 -11.09 0.90
C MET A 258 3.96 -11.36 0.16
N CYS A 259 3.88 -11.59 -1.14
CA CYS A 259 5.00 -11.84 -2.03
C CYS A 259 5.00 -10.86 -3.20
N SER A 260 6.19 -10.58 -3.73
CA SER A 260 6.40 -9.89 -5.01
C SER A 260 7.31 -10.76 -5.87
N ASP A 261 6.73 -11.49 -6.81
CA ASP A 261 7.45 -12.38 -7.72
C ASP A 261 7.87 -11.61 -8.97
N LEU A 262 9.18 -11.42 -9.11
CA LEU A 262 9.84 -10.67 -10.19
C LEU A 262 10.51 -11.60 -11.22
N ARG A 263 10.38 -12.94 -11.08
CA ARG A 263 11.19 -13.92 -11.83
C ARG A 263 10.85 -14.05 -13.32
N ARG A 264 9.80 -13.36 -13.79
CA ARG A 264 9.32 -13.35 -15.19
C ARG A 264 9.35 -11.95 -15.82
N LEU A 265 10.24 -11.08 -15.37
CA LEU A 265 10.47 -9.78 -16.04
C LEU A 265 11.71 -9.90 -16.95
N VAL A 266 11.59 -9.59 -18.25
CA VAL A 266 12.75 -9.50 -19.15
C VAL A 266 12.80 -8.18 -19.92
N LEU A 267 11.69 -7.65 -20.46
CA LEU A 267 11.58 -6.33 -21.14
C LEU A 267 10.10 -5.80 -21.19
N PHE A 268 9.81 -4.80 -22.04
CA PHE A 268 8.60 -3.97 -22.01
C PHE A 268 7.35 -4.55 -22.72
N SER A 269 6.34 -5.00 -21.96
CA SER A 269 4.94 -5.13 -22.42
C SER A 269 3.96 -4.99 -21.24
N THR A 270 2.72 -4.55 -21.47
CA THR A 270 2.02 -3.68 -20.50
C THR A 270 0.51 -3.95 -20.33
N ASN A 271 0.16 -4.92 -19.47
CA ASN A 271 -1.17 -5.21 -18.95
C ASN A 271 -1.16 -5.28 -17.42
N ALA A 272 -2.34 -5.17 -16.80
CA ALA A 272 -2.54 -5.47 -15.38
C ALA A 272 -3.83 -6.27 -15.18
N CYS A 273 -3.77 -7.31 -14.33
CA CYS A 273 -4.85 -8.28 -14.13
C CYS A 273 -4.98 -8.67 -12.66
N ILE A 274 -6.18 -8.91 -12.17
CA ILE A 274 -6.45 -9.43 -10.81
C ILE A 274 -6.74 -10.93 -10.91
N TYR A 275 -6.30 -11.73 -9.94
CA TYR A 275 -6.49 -13.19 -9.90
C TYR A 275 -6.60 -13.75 -8.48
#